data_AF-A0A378PYH6-F1
#
_entry.id   AF-A0A378PYH6-F1
#
_cell.length_a   1.000
_cell.length_b   1.000
_cell.length_c   1.000
_cell.angle_alpha   90.00
_cell.angle_beta   90.00
_cell.angle_gamma   90.00
#
_symmetry.space_group_name_H-M   'P 1'
#
loop_
_entity.id
_entity.type
_entity.pdbx_description
1 polymer ?
#
loop_
_entity_poly.entity_id
_entity_poly.type
_entity_poly.pdbx_seq_one_letter_code
_entity_poly.pdbx_strand_id
1 'polypeptide(L)'
;MKRTLSPLVGQSYIGALDGTCPSVPNDVEFGVIAGDKSQGLGLLFLNYHNRHYRTRHAHDGTVFVHETELPSATDSLILPVTHTGMLTSSAVANQVVHFLEYGKFRRA
;
A
#
# COMPACT_ATOMS: atom_id res chain seq x y z
N MET A 1 -8.00 -19.27 -11.36
CA MET A 1 -8.01 -18.02 -12.17
C MET A 1 -6.61 -17.76 -12.71
N LYS A 2 -6.51 -17.16 -13.89
CA LYS A 2 -5.42 -17.36 -14.86
C LYS A 2 -4.13 -16.55 -14.58
N ARG A 3 -3.04 -17.27 -14.28
CA ARG A 3 -1.62 -17.14 -14.69
C ARG A 3 -1.22 -16.08 -15.75
N THR A 4 -1.59 -14.82 -15.62
CA THR A 4 -1.35 -13.81 -16.69
C THR A 4 -0.74 -12.47 -16.25
N LEU A 5 -0.43 -12.25 -14.97
CA LEU A 5 0.28 -11.04 -14.50
C LEU A 5 1.82 -11.20 -14.47
N SER A 6 2.34 -12.38 -14.82
CA SER A 6 3.71 -12.82 -14.49
C SER A 6 4.90 -12.01 -15.06
N PRO A 7 4.90 -11.40 -16.25
CA PRO A 7 6.11 -10.72 -16.74
C PRO A 7 6.30 -9.31 -16.16
N LEU A 8 5.26 -8.67 -15.65
CA LEU A 8 5.33 -7.27 -15.22
C LEU A 8 5.80 -7.11 -13.77
N VAL A 9 5.46 -8.08 -12.90
CA VAL A 9 5.77 -8.05 -11.45
C VAL A 9 6.89 -9.01 -11.04
N GLY A 10 7.36 -9.85 -11.98
CA GLY A 10 8.54 -10.70 -11.78
C GLY A 10 8.51 -11.52 -10.49
N GLN A 11 9.60 -11.45 -9.71
CA GLN A 11 9.76 -12.20 -8.46
C GLN A 11 8.85 -11.73 -7.33
N SER A 12 8.24 -10.54 -7.43
CA SER A 12 7.25 -10.07 -6.45
C SER A 12 5.92 -10.84 -6.51
N TYR A 13 5.74 -11.71 -7.52
CA TYR A 13 4.56 -12.55 -7.62
C TYR A 13 4.65 -13.81 -6.74
N ILE A 14 5.75 -14.56 -6.85
CA ILE A 14 5.91 -15.86 -6.18
C ILE A 14 6.15 -15.65 -4.69
N GLY A 15 5.31 -16.24 -3.83
CA GLY A 15 5.46 -16.11 -2.38
C GLY A 15 5.01 -14.76 -1.82
N ALA A 16 4.29 -13.95 -2.60
CA ALA A 16 3.81 -12.63 -2.21
C ALA A 16 2.47 -12.31 -2.90
N LEU A 17 2.48 -11.67 -4.08
CA LEU A 17 1.24 -11.23 -4.76
C LEU A 17 0.37 -12.38 -5.31
N ASP A 18 0.85 -13.62 -5.27
CA ASP A 18 0.07 -14.83 -5.55
C ASP A 18 -0.86 -15.26 -4.39
N GLY A 19 -0.84 -14.52 -3.28
CA GLY A 19 -1.65 -14.80 -2.09
C GLY A 19 -1.02 -15.82 -1.16
N THR A 20 0.23 -16.23 -1.40
CA THR A 20 0.97 -17.17 -0.54
C THR A 20 1.98 -16.47 0.38
N CYS A 21 1.85 -15.15 0.55
CA CYS A 21 2.66 -14.37 1.48
C CYS A 21 2.65 -14.99 2.89
N PRO A 22 3.82 -15.26 3.50
CA PRO A 22 3.86 -15.84 4.84
C PRO A 22 3.29 -14.85 5.87
N SER A 23 2.68 -15.39 6.93
CA SER A 23 2.26 -14.58 8.06
C SER A 23 3.46 -13.91 8.73
N VAL A 24 3.26 -12.68 9.19
CA VAL A 24 4.26 -11.96 9.97
C VAL A 24 4.52 -12.74 11.29
N PRO A 25 5.80 -12.93 11.69
CA PRO A 25 6.12 -13.54 12.98
C PRO A 25 5.50 -12.77 14.15
N ASN A 26 5.11 -13.48 15.22
CA ASN A 26 4.39 -12.89 16.36
C ASN A 26 5.21 -11.83 17.14
N ASP A 27 6.52 -11.86 17.01
CA ASP A 27 7.49 -10.99 17.67
C ASP A 27 7.96 -9.83 16.78
N VAL A 28 7.36 -9.68 15.59
CA VAL A 28 7.70 -8.61 14.64
C VAL A 28 6.54 -7.63 14.53
N GLU A 29 6.78 -6.40 14.98
CA GLU A 29 5.88 -5.28 14.77
C GLU A 29 6.04 -4.72 13.35
N PHE A 30 4.92 -4.36 12.72
CA PHE A 30 4.94 -3.69 11.43
C PHE A 30 3.80 -2.69 11.31
N GLY A 31 4.07 -1.60 10.60
CA GLY A 31 3.11 -0.53 10.34
C GLY A 31 2.70 -0.48 8.87
N VAL A 32 1.47 -0.03 8.61
CA VAL A 32 0.96 0.20 7.25
C VAL A 32 0.80 1.69 6.98
N ILE A 33 1.44 2.22 5.94
CA ILE A 33 1.14 3.56 5.41
C ILE A 33 0.42 3.41 4.08
N ALA A 34 -0.80 3.93 3.99
CA ALA A 34 -1.63 3.94 2.80
C ALA A 34 -1.74 5.35 2.21
N GLY A 35 -1.79 5.47 0.88
CA GLY A 35 -2.08 6.71 0.18
C GLY A 35 -3.55 6.82 -0.22
N ASP A 36 -4.12 8.03 -0.22
CA ASP A 36 -5.49 8.27 -0.73
C ASP A 36 -5.56 9.25 -1.92
N LYS A 37 -4.41 9.73 -2.40
CA LYS A 37 -4.37 10.67 -3.53
C LYS A 37 -4.33 9.92 -4.85
N SER A 38 -5.44 9.99 -5.59
CA SER A 38 -5.67 9.27 -6.85
C SER A 38 -4.91 9.80 -8.08
N GLN A 39 -4.22 10.94 -7.96
CA GLN A 39 -3.56 11.65 -9.07
C GLN A 39 -2.09 11.21 -9.27
N GLY A 40 -1.84 9.98 -9.72
CA GLY A 40 -0.47 9.44 -9.91
C GLY A 40 -0.22 8.77 -11.25
N LEU A 41 1.05 8.56 -11.62
CA LEU A 41 1.47 7.90 -12.87
C LEU A 41 0.97 6.44 -13.01
N GLY A 42 0.47 5.82 -11.93
CA GLY A 42 -0.26 4.55 -11.93
C GLY A 42 -1.56 4.57 -12.77
N LEU A 43 -2.04 5.75 -13.17
CA LEU A 43 -3.13 5.90 -14.15
C LEU A 43 -2.84 5.18 -15.48
N LEU A 44 -1.59 5.04 -15.91
CA LEU A 44 -1.25 4.29 -17.13
C LEU A 44 -1.34 2.76 -16.94
N PHE A 45 -1.12 2.25 -15.73
CA PHE A 45 -1.13 0.81 -15.43
C PHE A 45 -2.53 0.27 -15.06
N LEU A 46 -3.44 1.11 -14.58
CA LEU A 46 -4.79 0.72 -14.13
C LEU A 46 -5.95 1.16 -15.05
N ASN A 47 -5.67 1.47 -16.32
CA ASN A 47 -6.69 1.99 -17.25
C ASN A 47 -7.75 0.97 -17.73
N TYR A 48 -7.73 -0.29 -17.27
CA TYR A 48 -8.62 -1.32 -17.81
C TYR A 48 -9.79 -1.77 -16.90
N HIS A 49 -9.79 -1.42 -15.60
CA HIS A 49 -10.84 -1.89 -14.69
C HIS A 49 -11.53 -0.77 -13.89
N ASN A 50 -12.84 -0.65 -14.12
CA ASN A 50 -13.85 0.02 -13.28
C ASN A 50 -13.54 1.45 -12.80
N ARG A 51 -13.55 2.41 -13.75
CA ARG A 51 -13.51 3.85 -13.45
C ARG A 51 -14.57 4.30 -12.42
N HIS A 52 -15.75 3.66 -12.39
CA HIS A 52 -16.80 3.94 -11.41
C HIS A 52 -16.51 3.43 -9.99
N TYR A 53 -15.73 2.37 -9.84
CA TYR A 53 -15.34 1.84 -8.53
C TYR A 53 -14.24 2.71 -7.91
N ARG A 54 -13.31 3.19 -8.74
CA ARG A 54 -12.23 4.11 -8.37
C ARG A 54 -12.73 5.44 -7.80
N THR A 55 -13.80 6.01 -8.35
CA THR A 55 -14.34 7.28 -7.83
C THR A 55 -15.06 7.14 -6.48
N ARG A 56 -15.41 5.93 -6.06
CA ARG A 56 -16.17 5.67 -4.82
C ARG A 56 -15.30 5.29 -3.63
N HIS A 57 -14.07 4.87 -3.85
CA HIS A 57 -13.18 4.35 -2.80
C HIS A 57 -11.84 5.09 -2.81
N ALA A 58 -11.32 5.42 -1.62
CA ALA A 58 -10.01 6.04 -1.47
C ALA A 58 -8.91 5.12 -2.02
N HIS A 59 -7.98 5.69 -2.81
CA HIS A 59 -6.89 4.96 -3.44
C HIS A 59 -5.74 5.89 -3.84
N ASP A 60 -4.52 5.37 -3.86
CA ASP A 60 -3.30 6.13 -4.17
C ASP A 60 -2.97 6.20 -5.68
N GLY A 61 -3.84 5.62 -6.51
CA GLY A 61 -3.68 5.51 -7.95
C GLY A 61 -3.41 4.09 -8.43
N THR A 62 -2.94 3.20 -7.53
CA THR A 62 -2.62 1.80 -7.81
C THR A 62 -3.39 0.86 -6.87
N VAL A 63 -3.41 1.15 -5.57
CA VAL A 63 -3.97 0.31 -4.50
C VAL A 63 -5.08 1.07 -3.78
N PHE A 64 -6.17 0.39 -3.45
CA PHE A 64 -7.24 0.93 -2.62
C PHE A 64 -6.87 0.87 -1.14
N VAL A 65 -7.31 1.87 -0.36
CA VAL A 65 -7.05 1.90 1.09
C VAL A 65 -7.53 0.63 1.80
N HIS A 66 -8.72 0.12 1.46
CA HIS A 66 -9.26 -1.10 2.07
C HIS A 66 -8.44 -2.37 1.78
N GLU A 67 -7.67 -2.40 0.68
CA GLU A 67 -6.76 -3.53 0.37
C GLU A 67 -5.53 -3.53 1.28
N THR A 68 -5.24 -2.40 1.93
CA THR A 68 -4.12 -2.25 2.86
C THR A 68 -4.49 -2.53 4.31
N GLU A 69 -5.76 -2.79 4.61
CA GLU A 69 -6.23 -3.09 5.95
C GLU A 69 -5.75 -4.49 6.39
N LEU A 70 -4.75 -4.51 7.27
CA LEU A 70 -4.18 -5.71 7.84
C LEU A 70 -4.45 -5.73 9.36
N PRO A 71 -5.35 -6.61 9.86
CA PRO A 71 -5.65 -6.69 11.29
C PRO A 71 -4.44 -7.04 12.17
N SER A 72 -3.40 -7.64 11.59
CA SER A 72 -2.15 -7.97 12.27
C SER A 72 -1.16 -6.81 12.36
N ALA A 73 -1.42 -5.67 11.69
CA ALA A 73 -0.53 -4.52 11.76
C ALA A 73 -0.59 -3.87 13.15
N THR A 74 0.57 -3.49 13.68
CA THR A 74 0.69 -2.77 14.95
C THR A 74 0.02 -1.41 14.89
N ASP A 75 0.19 -0.72 13.76
CA ASP A 75 -0.46 0.56 13.53
C ASP A 75 -0.67 0.82 12.03
N SER A 76 -1.61 1.69 11.68
CA SER A 76 -1.91 2.08 10.30
C SER A 76 -2.18 3.58 10.14
N LEU A 77 -1.70 4.17 9.05
CA LEU A 77 -1.87 5.60 8.76
C LEU A 77 -2.18 5.84 7.28
N ILE A 78 -3.19 6.67 7.03
CA ILE A 78 -3.52 7.17 5.69
C ILE A 78 -2.90 8.56 5.51
N LEU A 79 -2.23 8.78 4.38
CA LEU A 79 -1.63 10.07 4.00
C LEU A 79 -2.08 10.51 2.60
N PRO A 80 -2.15 11.83 2.33
CA PRO A 80 -2.53 12.38 1.04
C PRO A 80 -1.41 12.31 -0.01
N VAL A 81 -0.95 11.09 -0.28
CA VAL A 81 0.13 10.77 -1.23
C VAL A 81 -0.36 9.81 -2.32
N THR A 82 0.25 9.91 -3.49
CA THR A 82 0.06 8.94 -4.58
C THR A 82 0.97 7.75 -4.37
N HIS A 83 0.71 6.62 -5.04
CA HIS A 83 1.50 5.40 -4.90
C HIS A 83 3.00 5.66 -5.09
N THR A 84 3.36 6.28 -6.22
CA THR A 84 4.75 6.60 -6.54
C THR A 84 5.29 7.78 -5.72
N GLY A 85 4.42 8.74 -5.36
CA GLY A 85 4.79 9.90 -4.55
C GLY A 85 5.12 9.54 -3.11
N MET A 86 4.65 8.39 -2.62
CA MET A 86 4.95 7.88 -1.28
C MET A 86 6.47 7.71 -1.06
N LEU A 87 7.19 7.24 -2.08
CA LEU A 87 8.63 6.94 -2.02
C LEU A 87 9.51 8.18 -1.78
N THR A 88 9.06 9.36 -2.19
CA THR A 88 9.83 10.61 -2.08
C THR A 88 9.20 11.62 -1.11
N SER A 89 8.14 11.22 -0.39
CA SER A 89 7.43 12.10 0.54
C SER A 89 8.16 12.21 1.87
N SER A 90 8.60 13.43 2.21
CA SER A 90 9.18 13.72 3.53
C SER A 90 8.18 13.47 4.68
N ALA A 91 6.88 13.69 4.44
CA ALA A 91 5.84 13.39 5.41
C ALA A 91 5.75 11.88 5.70
N VAL A 92 5.88 11.04 4.68
CA VAL A 92 5.93 9.57 4.83
C VAL A 92 7.20 9.17 5.58
N ALA A 93 8.36 9.68 5.17
CA ALA A 93 9.64 9.37 5.81
C ALA A 93 9.61 9.71 7.31
N ASN A 94 9.08 10.87 7.69
CA ASN A 94 8.95 11.26 9.10
C ASN A 94 8.03 10.32 9.90
N GLN A 95 6.98 9.79 9.28
CA GLN A 95 6.08 8.82 9.92
C GLN A 95 6.75 7.46 10.08
N VAL A 96 7.54 7.02 9.09
CA VAL A 96 8.35 5.80 9.19
C VAL A 96 9.35 5.91 10.33
N VAL A 97 10.10 7.02 10.40
CA VAL A 97 11.05 7.28 11.50
C VAL A 97 10.34 7.20 12.86
N HIS A 98 9.19 7.87 12.99
CA HIS A 98 8.43 7.84 14.24
C HIS A 98 7.92 6.43 14.60
N PHE A 99 7.45 5.66 13.62
CA PHE A 99 7.05 4.28 13.87
C PHE A 99 8.21 3.42 14.34
N LEU A 100 9.38 3.54 13.71
CA LEU A 100 10.58 2.79 14.11
C LEU A 100 11.07 3.17 15.52
N GLU A 101 10.88 4.41 15.94
CA GLU A 101 11.26 4.88 17.28
C GLU A 101 10.25 4.52 18.38
N TYR A 102 8.95 4.51 18.07
CA TYR A 102 7.89 4.46 19.08
C TYR A 102 6.85 3.33 18.90
N GLY A 103 6.97 2.51 17.86
CA GLY A 103 6.04 1.42 17.54
C GLY A 103 4.66 1.89 17.06
N LYS A 104 4.50 3.17 16.73
CA LYS A 104 3.22 3.76 16.29
C LYS A 104 3.44 5.00 15.42
N PHE A 105 2.45 5.34 14.62
CA PHE A 105 2.46 6.55 13.81
C PHE A 105 2.09 7.79 14.63
N ARG A 106 2.67 8.93 14.25
CA ARG A 106 2.40 10.21 14.89
C ARG A 106 1.06 10.76 14.38
N ARG A 107 0.07 10.80 15.27
CA ARG A 107 -1.20 11.49 15.06
C ARG A 107 -1.18 12.79 15.85
N ALA A 108 -1.73 13.86 15.27
CA ALA A 108 -1.92 15.12 15.99
C ALA A 108 -2.97 14.95 17.09
#